data_AF-A0A1F6GBP5-F1
#
_entry.id   AF-A0A1F6GBP5-F1
#
_cell.length_a   1.000
_cell.length_b   1.000
_cell.length_c   1.000
_cell.angle_alpha   90.00
_cell.angle_beta   90.00
_cell.angle_gamma   90.00
#
_symmetry.space_group_name_H-M   'P 1'
#
loop_
_entity.id
_entity.type
_entity.pdbx_description
1 polymer ?
#
loop_
_entity_poly.entity_id
_entity_poly.type
_entity_poly.pdbx_seq_one_letter_code
_entity_poly.pdbx_strand_id
1 'polypeptide(L)'
;MAIPLQILTDNQRFWYARQVVGAILADGEIASSEIEFVKQVMADLKKPEYKKELLQILSTKQSVPPLAPPPGIAKTVLAAIYLELILIVISDLDFAEPEQEFLEKTADLIGFSGAYKRKLMLWQAQGLAWKQHQLSFFPPESGVALGELPVAALNDAQRYWCASVLLSAILLDWNLDAFEVAFLKSALGIISNKKDQAKLMAYVKNKLQPKLTEPPGGMAQDHFVAIFFNVMLILSADETLAIQEQTFLKQLSQFCEFSDQLFNDLIGWCRMGIEWKGRKQGLIARVEMVSERGAGTTKEEDEAQMTDRYLRCLVCGCGEVHHFHLKLKNRKPMANIFGADAYPKIEGEPAPLDYNRFKPMVCPKCLFVSISKKHFQASGVKGEFDGFSPEFINDWKSNSDKRREIFGRMIEQIGHEKPKDEYLDLTYRTAIAALEQARPKVGQDAWDWELVQARLSFAELLMSAGRGEQADIEMQAAITLAQNLFSNSRQNTLILHSAKLLLTWGLYLENSEQINTFYNFILEMAAKPSELEEGAKKLVTRLAPQAKKAFEDRNDYKKKNLVGYHLPITVAAKKKDSAKAEASP
;
A
#
# COMPACT_ATOMS: atom_id res chain seq x y z
N MET A 1 -2.42 19.33 13.38
CA MET A 1 -1.86 20.61 12.88
C MET A 1 -2.71 21.16 11.75
N ALA A 2 -3.51 22.19 12.05
CA ALA A 2 -4.31 22.93 11.08
C ALA A 2 -3.41 23.58 10.02
N ILE A 3 -3.88 23.64 8.79
CA ILE A 3 -3.29 24.46 7.73
C ILE A 3 -2.95 25.82 8.35
N PRO A 4 -1.73 26.37 8.15
CA PRO A 4 -1.39 27.68 8.68
C PRO A 4 -2.15 28.76 7.92
N LEU A 5 -3.48 28.85 8.08
CA LEU A 5 -4.39 29.77 7.38
C LEU A 5 -3.98 31.23 7.58
N GLN A 6 -3.19 31.51 8.61
CA GLN A 6 -2.59 32.81 8.85
C GLN A 6 -1.70 33.30 7.70
N ILE A 7 -1.06 32.40 6.95
CA ILE A 7 -0.23 32.74 5.77
C ILE A 7 -1.06 33.06 4.53
N LEU A 8 -2.35 32.72 4.52
CA LEU A 8 -3.24 32.97 3.40
C LEU A 8 -3.83 34.37 3.48
N THR A 9 -3.93 35.03 2.33
CA THR A 9 -4.69 36.28 2.16
C THR A 9 -6.19 36.05 2.35
N ASP A 10 -6.97 37.11 2.57
CA ASP A 10 -8.43 36.99 2.75
C ASP A 10 -9.12 36.31 1.55
N ASN A 11 -8.64 36.55 0.33
CA ASN A 11 -9.17 35.89 -0.88
C ASN A 11 -8.82 34.40 -0.93
N GLN A 12 -7.58 34.03 -0.55
CA GLN A 12 -7.15 32.64 -0.48
C GLN A 12 -7.86 31.86 0.63
N ARG A 13 -8.16 32.50 1.78
CA ARG A 13 -8.97 31.92 2.84
C ARG A 13 -10.41 31.69 2.39
N PHE A 14 -10.98 32.64 1.67
CA PHE A 14 -12.30 32.49 1.09
C PHE A 14 -12.36 31.35 0.07
N TRP A 15 -11.37 31.24 -0.82
CA TRP A 15 -11.24 30.10 -1.72
C TRP A 15 -11.18 28.78 -0.95
N TYR A 16 -10.31 28.67 0.06
CA TYR A 16 -10.21 27.46 0.89
C TYR A 16 -11.55 27.11 1.57
N ALA A 17 -12.20 28.09 2.20
CA ALA A 17 -13.49 27.89 2.85
C ALA A 17 -14.57 27.41 1.86
N ARG A 18 -14.53 27.91 0.61
CA ARG A 18 -15.41 27.45 -0.46
C ARG A 18 -15.10 26.03 -0.91
N GLN A 19 -13.83 25.60 -0.95
CA GLN A 19 -13.48 24.21 -1.23
C GLN A 19 -13.96 23.26 -0.13
N VAL A 20 -13.87 23.67 1.14
CA VAL A 20 -14.42 22.90 2.27
C VAL A 20 -15.93 22.74 2.14
N VAL A 21 -16.66 23.83 1.87
CA VAL A 21 -18.11 23.76 1.63
C VAL A 21 -18.45 22.91 0.39
N GLY A 22 -17.65 23.01 -0.67
CA GLY A 22 -17.83 22.19 -1.87
C GLY A 22 -17.61 20.70 -1.63
N ALA A 23 -16.63 20.34 -0.80
CA ALA A 23 -16.36 18.96 -0.40
C ALA A 23 -17.54 18.38 0.40
N ILE A 24 -18.04 19.12 1.39
CA ILE A 24 -19.19 18.72 2.22
C ILE A 24 -20.48 18.59 1.40
N LEU A 25 -20.69 19.44 0.40
CA LEU A 25 -21.89 19.39 -0.44
C LEU A 25 -21.77 18.43 -1.62
N ALA A 26 -20.66 17.71 -1.77
CA ALA A 26 -20.40 16.94 -2.98
C ALA A 26 -21.41 15.81 -3.18
N ASP A 27 -21.80 15.11 -2.11
CA ASP A 27 -22.80 14.04 -2.08
C ASP A 27 -24.25 14.56 -1.88
N GLY A 28 -24.40 15.81 -1.43
CA GLY A 28 -25.68 16.48 -1.20
C GLY A 28 -26.26 16.28 0.20
N GLU A 29 -25.56 15.54 1.07
CA GLU A 29 -25.89 15.41 2.48
C GLU A 29 -25.00 16.33 3.32
N ILE A 30 -25.36 16.55 4.58
CA ILE A 30 -24.50 17.32 5.51
C ILE A 30 -24.54 16.58 6.84
N ALA A 31 -23.48 15.86 7.15
CA ALA A 31 -23.33 15.15 8.39
C ALA A 31 -23.06 16.10 9.57
N SER A 32 -23.41 15.67 10.78
CA SER A 32 -23.16 16.45 12.01
C SER A 32 -21.67 16.77 12.20
N SER A 33 -20.79 15.83 11.81
CA SER A 33 -19.33 15.97 11.81
C SER A 33 -18.83 17.11 10.92
N GLU A 34 -19.49 17.34 9.79
CA GLU A 34 -19.12 18.31 8.76
C GLU A 34 -19.49 19.75 9.12
N ILE A 35 -20.57 19.93 9.88
CA ILE A 35 -21.02 21.22 10.38
C ILE A 35 -19.92 21.93 11.19
N GLU A 36 -19.10 21.17 11.91
CA GLU A 36 -18.02 21.76 12.71
C GLU A 36 -16.90 22.32 11.81
N PHE A 37 -16.57 21.65 10.71
CA PHE A 37 -15.63 22.18 9.71
C PHE A 37 -16.16 23.46 9.07
N VAL A 38 -17.46 23.53 8.76
CA VAL A 38 -18.10 24.76 8.25
C VAL A 38 -17.96 25.93 9.23
N LYS A 39 -18.26 25.70 10.51
CA LYS A 39 -18.12 26.74 11.55
C LYS A 39 -16.68 27.22 11.66
N GLN A 40 -15.71 26.30 11.61
CA GLN A 40 -14.29 26.62 11.70
C GLN A 40 -13.86 27.52 10.53
N VAL A 41 -14.15 27.14 9.29
CA VAL A 41 -13.78 27.96 8.13
C VAL A 41 -14.52 29.29 8.08
N MET A 42 -15.77 29.36 8.56
CA MET A 42 -16.52 30.62 8.67
C MET A 42 -15.96 31.57 9.74
N ALA A 43 -15.38 31.04 10.82
CA ALA A 43 -14.77 31.84 11.87
C ALA A 43 -13.52 32.58 11.35
N ASP A 44 -12.76 31.94 10.45
CA ASP A 44 -11.51 32.47 9.89
C ASP A 44 -11.71 33.53 8.79
N LEU A 45 -12.93 33.70 8.29
CA LEU A 45 -13.28 34.75 7.33
C LEU A 45 -13.52 36.09 8.03
N LYS A 46 -12.80 37.13 7.61
CA LYS A 46 -12.94 38.48 8.17
C LYS A 46 -14.10 39.28 7.55
N LYS A 47 -14.35 39.05 6.26
CA LYS A 47 -15.29 39.83 5.45
C LYS A 47 -16.72 39.28 5.55
N PRO A 48 -17.71 40.09 5.96
CA PRO A 48 -19.11 39.66 6.07
C PRO A 48 -19.72 39.15 4.76
N GLU A 49 -19.33 39.73 3.63
CA GLU A 49 -19.80 39.35 2.29
C GLU A 49 -19.45 37.90 1.94
N TYR A 50 -18.25 37.44 2.29
CA TYR A 50 -17.80 36.06 2.07
C TYR A 50 -18.59 35.06 2.93
N LYS A 51 -18.91 35.43 4.17
CA LYS A 51 -19.76 34.60 5.04
C LYS A 51 -21.16 34.47 4.45
N LYS A 52 -21.73 35.57 3.96
CA LYS A 52 -23.06 35.58 3.35
C LYS A 52 -23.11 34.68 2.10
N GLU A 53 -22.08 34.72 1.26
CA GLU A 53 -22.00 33.86 0.07
C GLU A 53 -21.91 32.37 0.44
N LEU A 54 -21.05 31.99 1.39
CA LEU A 54 -20.97 30.58 1.82
C LEU A 54 -22.28 30.08 2.45
N LEU A 55 -22.95 30.91 3.26
CA LEU A 55 -24.26 30.56 3.82
C LEU A 55 -25.32 30.38 2.73
N GLN A 56 -25.28 31.21 1.67
CA GLN A 56 -26.17 31.05 0.53
C GLN A 56 -25.89 29.73 -0.20
N ILE A 57 -24.62 29.38 -0.42
CA ILE A 57 -24.23 28.10 -1.02
C ILE A 57 -24.72 26.91 -0.18
N LEU A 58 -24.45 26.92 1.13
CA LEU A 58 -24.91 25.87 2.05
C LEU A 58 -26.43 25.71 2.05
N SER A 59 -27.18 26.80 1.89
CA SER A 59 -28.64 26.74 1.82
C SER A 59 -29.18 26.05 0.57
N THR A 60 -28.38 25.95 -0.51
CA THR A 60 -28.81 25.27 -1.74
C THR A 60 -28.77 23.75 -1.63
N LYS A 61 -27.93 23.19 -0.75
CA LYS A 61 -27.66 21.74 -0.64
C LYS A 61 -27.32 21.06 -1.98
N GLN A 62 -26.75 21.82 -2.91
CA GLN A 62 -26.35 21.31 -4.22
C GLN A 62 -24.83 21.23 -4.29
N SER A 63 -24.35 20.20 -4.97
CA SER A 63 -22.92 20.03 -5.27
C SER A 63 -22.37 21.27 -5.97
N VAL A 64 -21.24 21.75 -5.46
CA VAL A 64 -20.56 22.94 -5.98
C VAL A 64 -19.26 22.50 -6.64
N PRO A 65 -19.02 22.86 -7.91
CA PRO A 65 -17.78 22.51 -8.57
C PRO A 65 -16.60 23.21 -7.88
N PRO A 66 -15.44 22.54 -7.78
CA PRO A 66 -14.27 23.13 -7.18
C PRO A 66 -13.72 24.29 -8.03
N LEU A 67 -13.04 25.23 -7.38
CA LEU A 67 -12.42 26.38 -8.03
C LEU A 67 -10.90 26.24 -8.16
N ALA A 68 -10.34 26.80 -9.22
CA ALA A 68 -8.89 26.94 -9.36
C ALA A 68 -8.30 27.76 -8.20
N PRO A 69 -7.12 27.37 -7.68
CA PRO A 69 -6.47 28.12 -6.61
C PRO A 69 -6.10 29.54 -7.06
N PRO A 70 -6.32 30.56 -6.21
CA PRO A 70 -5.79 31.89 -6.46
C PRO A 70 -4.26 31.85 -6.57
N PRO A 71 -3.66 32.76 -7.38
CA PRO A 71 -2.21 32.79 -7.53
C PRO A 71 -1.50 33.10 -6.20
N GLY A 72 -0.24 32.67 -6.09
CA GLY A 72 0.63 32.98 -4.96
C GLY A 72 0.50 32.04 -3.74
N ILE A 73 -0.27 30.96 -3.83
CA ILE A 73 -0.26 29.90 -2.81
C ILE A 73 0.90 28.93 -3.10
N ALA A 74 1.74 28.67 -2.11
CA ALA A 74 2.83 27.71 -2.25
C ALA A 74 2.30 26.28 -2.47
N LYS A 75 2.98 25.51 -3.33
CA LYS A 75 2.58 24.11 -3.67
C LYS A 75 2.43 23.20 -2.44
N THR A 76 3.25 23.37 -1.41
CA THR A 76 3.15 22.61 -0.16
C THR A 76 1.89 22.97 0.62
N VAL A 77 1.47 24.23 0.58
CA VAL A 77 0.23 24.70 1.21
C VAL A 77 -0.99 24.18 0.44
N LEU A 78 -0.93 24.15 -0.90
CA LEU A 78 -1.96 23.52 -1.72
C LEU A 78 -2.10 22.02 -1.42
N ALA A 79 -0.98 21.31 -1.26
CA ALA A 79 -0.98 19.91 -0.83
C ALA A 79 -1.59 19.71 0.56
N ALA A 80 -1.25 20.57 1.52
CA ALA A 80 -1.83 20.53 2.86
C ALA A 80 -3.34 20.78 2.83
N ILE A 81 -3.80 21.79 2.07
CA ILE A 81 -5.23 22.06 1.85
C ILE A 81 -5.95 20.83 1.29
N TYR A 82 -5.38 20.20 0.27
CA TYR A 82 -5.98 19.03 -0.35
C TYR A 82 -6.08 17.84 0.61
N LEU A 83 -5.06 17.59 1.42
CA LEU A 83 -5.07 16.52 2.42
C LEU A 83 -6.13 16.75 3.51
N GLU A 84 -6.39 18.00 3.89
CA GLU A 84 -7.48 18.33 4.80
C GLU A 84 -8.86 18.13 4.15
N LEU A 85 -9.00 18.43 2.85
CA LEU A 85 -10.23 18.09 2.12
C LEU A 85 -10.47 16.58 2.13
N ILE A 86 -9.42 15.77 1.96
CA ILE A 86 -9.51 14.30 2.13
C ILE A 86 -10.03 13.93 3.52
N LEU A 87 -9.51 14.55 4.59
CA LEU A 87 -9.94 14.25 5.96
C LEU A 87 -11.43 14.53 6.20
N ILE A 88 -11.95 15.56 5.53
CA ILE A 88 -13.36 15.98 5.58
C ILE A 88 -14.25 14.96 4.86
N VAL A 89 -13.93 14.60 3.61
CA VAL A 89 -14.75 13.66 2.79
C VAL A 89 -14.63 12.19 3.21
N ILE A 90 -13.83 11.88 4.22
CA ILE A 90 -13.84 10.55 4.86
C ILE A 90 -14.32 10.65 6.31
N SER A 91 -14.92 11.78 6.69
CA SER A 91 -15.32 12.05 8.07
C SER A 91 -16.48 11.20 8.56
N ASP A 92 -17.37 10.84 7.65
CA ASP A 92 -18.61 10.09 7.82
C ASP A 92 -18.49 8.59 7.48
N LEU A 93 -17.29 8.14 7.07
CA LEU A 93 -16.94 6.74 6.76
C LEU A 93 -17.49 6.19 5.44
N ASP A 94 -18.20 7.01 4.68
CA ASP A 94 -18.47 6.75 3.29
C ASP A 94 -17.44 7.50 2.44
N PHE A 95 -17.28 7.07 1.20
CA PHE A 95 -16.54 7.85 0.21
C PHE A 95 -17.24 7.65 -1.12
N ALA A 96 -18.22 8.50 -1.35
CA ALA A 96 -19.14 8.37 -2.46
C ALA A 96 -18.50 8.84 -3.78
N GLU A 97 -19.02 8.35 -4.90
CA GLU A 97 -18.56 8.72 -6.25
C GLU A 97 -18.53 10.26 -6.48
N PRO A 98 -19.52 11.06 -6.00
CA PRO A 98 -19.47 12.51 -6.13
C PRO A 98 -18.31 13.19 -5.38
N GLU A 99 -17.94 12.68 -4.20
CA GLU A 99 -16.82 13.20 -3.42
C GLU A 99 -15.48 12.85 -4.08
N GLN A 100 -15.39 11.63 -4.65
CA GLN A 100 -14.25 11.25 -5.48
C GLN A 100 -14.11 12.18 -6.68
N GLU A 101 -15.20 12.45 -7.40
CA GLU A 101 -15.19 13.35 -8.55
C GLU A 101 -14.80 14.78 -8.14
N PHE A 102 -15.29 15.26 -7.00
CA PHE A 102 -14.93 16.56 -6.44
C PHE A 102 -13.42 16.64 -6.13
N LEU A 103 -12.86 15.63 -5.48
CA LEU A 103 -11.43 15.57 -5.17
C LEU A 103 -10.58 15.49 -6.44
N GLU A 104 -10.95 14.64 -7.41
CA GLU A 104 -10.24 14.52 -8.68
C GLU A 104 -10.19 15.86 -9.43
N LYS A 105 -11.34 16.53 -9.58
CA LYS A 105 -11.43 17.87 -10.20
C LYS A 105 -10.61 18.90 -9.43
N THR A 106 -10.64 18.85 -8.10
CA THR A 106 -9.83 19.75 -7.26
C THR A 106 -8.34 19.53 -7.50
N ALA A 107 -7.89 18.28 -7.59
CA ALA A 107 -6.49 17.95 -7.85
C ALA A 107 -6.04 18.36 -9.25
N ASP A 108 -6.92 18.26 -10.25
CA ASP A 108 -6.70 18.77 -11.61
C ASP A 108 -6.52 20.29 -11.61
N LEU A 109 -7.43 21.02 -10.95
CA LEU A 109 -7.40 22.48 -10.87
C LEU A 109 -6.19 23.01 -10.09
N ILE A 110 -5.72 22.29 -9.08
CA ILE A 110 -4.47 22.60 -8.38
C ILE A 110 -3.26 22.33 -9.29
N GLY A 111 -3.36 21.40 -10.23
CA GLY A 111 -2.27 21.02 -11.13
C GLY A 111 -1.35 19.95 -10.55
N PHE A 112 -1.86 19.06 -9.70
CA PHE A 112 -1.07 17.92 -9.20
C PHE A 112 -0.73 16.94 -10.33
N SER A 113 0.47 16.39 -10.29
CA SER A 113 0.86 15.31 -11.21
C SER A 113 -0.04 14.09 -11.00
N GLY A 114 -0.27 13.30 -12.05
CA GLY A 114 -1.02 12.05 -11.91
C GLY A 114 -0.38 11.07 -10.91
N ALA A 115 0.95 11.09 -10.79
CA ALA A 115 1.68 10.30 -9.79
C ALA A 115 1.39 10.74 -8.36
N TYR A 116 1.35 12.05 -8.12
CA TYR A 116 1.03 12.60 -6.81
C TYR A 116 -0.42 12.36 -6.43
N LYS A 117 -1.38 12.51 -7.37
CA LYS A 117 -2.79 12.15 -7.16
C LYS A 117 -2.96 10.71 -6.67
N ARG A 118 -2.26 9.75 -7.28
CA ARG A 118 -2.30 8.35 -6.83
C ARG A 118 -1.80 8.16 -5.40
N LYS A 119 -0.72 8.85 -5.01
CA LYS A 119 -0.21 8.82 -3.62
C LYS A 119 -1.24 9.38 -2.64
N LEU A 120 -1.93 10.46 -3.03
CA LEU A 120 -2.99 11.08 -2.24
C LEU A 120 -4.21 10.14 -2.10
N MET A 121 -4.64 9.48 -3.18
CA MET A 121 -5.75 8.52 -3.15
C MET A 121 -5.41 7.26 -2.34
N LEU A 122 -4.17 6.76 -2.43
CA LEU A 122 -3.73 5.65 -1.58
C LEU A 122 -3.77 6.02 -0.09
N TRP A 123 -3.30 7.23 0.24
CA TRP A 123 -3.36 7.73 1.62
C TRP A 123 -4.81 7.91 2.08
N GLN A 124 -5.70 8.42 1.23
CA GLN A 124 -7.14 8.51 1.50
C GLN A 124 -7.74 7.11 1.78
N ALA A 125 -7.49 6.12 0.94
CA ALA A 125 -8.03 4.77 1.09
C ALA A 125 -7.54 4.09 2.37
N GLN A 126 -6.27 4.29 2.74
CA GLN A 126 -5.72 3.82 4.03
C GLN A 126 -6.43 4.48 5.22
N GLY A 127 -6.73 5.78 5.13
CA GLY A 127 -7.47 6.52 6.14
C GLY A 127 -8.90 6.05 6.30
N LEU A 128 -9.59 5.86 5.18
CA LEU A 128 -10.96 5.32 5.16
C LEU A 128 -11.01 3.93 5.78
N ALA A 129 -10.11 3.02 5.38
CA ALA A 129 -10.03 1.67 5.95
C ALA A 129 -9.73 1.69 7.45
N TRP A 130 -8.84 2.57 7.91
CA TRP A 130 -8.56 2.77 9.34
C TRP A 130 -9.80 3.22 10.10
N LYS A 131 -10.56 4.19 9.56
CA LYS A 131 -11.78 4.62 10.24
C LYS A 131 -12.90 3.57 10.16
N GLN A 132 -13.04 2.85 9.06
CA GLN A 132 -13.97 1.73 8.94
C GLN A 132 -13.63 0.59 9.91
N HIS A 133 -12.35 0.39 10.26
CA HIS A 133 -11.96 -0.53 11.32
C HIS A 133 -12.54 -0.16 12.68
N GLN A 134 -12.97 1.10 12.90
CA GLN A 134 -13.72 1.47 14.10
C GLN A 134 -15.03 0.69 14.24
N LEU A 135 -15.67 0.30 13.13
CA LEU A 135 -16.92 -0.48 13.12
C LEU A 135 -16.77 -1.84 13.79
N SER A 136 -15.59 -2.47 13.75
CA SER A 136 -15.40 -3.79 14.36
C SER A 136 -15.43 -3.77 15.89
N PHE A 137 -15.38 -2.59 16.51
CA PHE A 137 -15.47 -2.42 17.96
C PHE A 137 -16.89 -2.27 18.48
N PHE A 138 -17.87 -2.13 17.58
CA PHE A 138 -19.27 -1.98 17.93
C PHE A 138 -20.05 -3.19 17.43
N PRO A 139 -20.95 -3.77 18.24
CA PRO A 139 -21.92 -4.73 17.72
C PRO A 139 -22.82 -4.03 16.69
N PRO A 140 -23.31 -4.76 15.66
CA PRO A 140 -24.17 -4.20 14.61
C PRO A 140 -25.44 -3.51 15.14
N GLU A 141 -25.84 -3.84 16.37
CA GLU A 141 -27.09 -3.39 17.01
C GLU A 141 -26.87 -2.23 17.99
N SER A 142 -25.63 -1.74 18.15
CA SER A 142 -25.29 -0.74 19.18
C SER A 142 -26.01 0.60 19.03
N GLY A 143 -26.42 0.97 17.80
CA GLY A 143 -27.05 2.26 17.50
C GLY A 143 -26.16 3.48 17.77
N VAL A 144 -24.86 3.28 18.05
CA VAL A 144 -23.90 4.36 18.29
C VAL A 144 -23.37 4.88 16.95
N ALA A 145 -23.60 6.17 16.68
CA ALA A 145 -23.01 6.84 15.54
C ALA A 145 -21.49 6.96 15.72
N LEU A 146 -20.73 6.63 14.66
CA LEU A 146 -19.28 6.55 14.74
C LEU A 146 -18.65 7.94 14.82
N GLY A 147 -17.66 8.07 15.69
CA GLY A 147 -17.03 9.37 15.97
C GLY A 147 -17.91 10.33 16.77
N GLU A 148 -19.16 9.98 17.07
CA GLU A 148 -20.05 10.79 17.91
C GLU A 148 -20.11 10.29 19.35
N LEU A 149 -20.41 11.20 20.27
CA LEU A 149 -20.69 10.86 21.65
C LEU A 149 -22.16 10.42 21.77
N PRO A 150 -22.49 9.37 22.55
CA PRO A 150 -23.84 8.86 22.70
C PRO A 150 -24.74 9.74 23.60
N VAL A 151 -24.65 11.06 23.48
CA VAL A 151 -25.25 12.06 24.38
C VAL A 151 -26.74 11.84 24.62
N ALA A 152 -27.47 11.48 23.57
CA ALA A 152 -28.92 11.24 23.63
C ALA A 152 -29.27 10.06 24.56
N ALA A 153 -28.41 9.04 24.63
CA ALA A 153 -28.62 7.85 25.45
C ALA A 153 -28.13 8.01 26.90
N LEU A 154 -27.37 9.07 27.20
CA LEU A 154 -26.83 9.33 28.53
C LEU A 154 -27.80 10.15 29.40
N ASN A 155 -27.94 9.77 30.67
CA ASN A 155 -28.60 10.60 31.68
C ASN A 155 -27.70 11.76 32.16
N ASP A 156 -28.23 12.67 32.98
CA ASP A 156 -27.48 13.86 33.42
C ASP A 156 -26.19 13.54 34.18
N ALA A 157 -26.17 12.50 35.02
CA ALA A 157 -24.98 12.10 35.76
C ALA A 157 -23.92 11.53 34.81
N GLN A 158 -24.33 10.71 33.85
CA GLN A 158 -23.47 10.12 32.82
C GLN A 158 -22.92 11.19 31.86
N ARG A 159 -23.74 12.16 31.46
CA ARG A 159 -23.33 13.33 30.67
C ARG A 159 -22.28 14.16 31.40
N TYR A 160 -22.49 14.41 32.69
CA TYR A 160 -21.52 15.11 33.52
C TYR A 160 -20.19 14.34 33.60
N TRP A 161 -20.24 13.03 33.85
CA TRP A 161 -19.04 12.19 33.90
C TRP A 161 -18.29 12.19 32.56
N CYS A 162 -19.00 11.98 31.44
CA CYS A 162 -18.44 12.03 30.10
C CYS A 162 -17.76 13.39 29.82
N ALA A 163 -18.46 14.49 30.09
CA ALA A 163 -17.90 15.83 29.94
C ALA A 163 -16.68 16.05 30.85
N SER A 164 -16.68 15.51 32.07
CA SER A 164 -15.53 15.57 32.98
C SER A 164 -14.33 14.79 32.43
N VAL A 165 -14.54 13.59 31.86
CA VAL A 165 -13.48 12.77 31.25
C VAL A 165 -12.86 13.49 30.06
N LEU A 166 -13.68 14.01 29.15
CA LEU A 166 -13.20 14.79 28.00
C LEU A 166 -12.42 16.01 28.45
N LEU A 167 -12.92 16.73 29.46
CA LEU A 167 -12.24 17.89 30.03
C LEU A 167 -10.90 17.51 30.68
N SER A 168 -10.84 16.37 31.39
CA SER A 168 -9.59 15.86 31.95
C SER A 168 -8.58 15.49 30.87
N ALA A 169 -9.01 14.96 29.73
CA ALA A 169 -8.15 14.66 28.59
C ALA A 169 -7.60 15.94 27.95
N ILE A 170 -8.49 16.91 27.66
CA ILE A 170 -8.13 18.22 27.08
C ILE A 170 -7.17 19.02 27.97
N LEU A 171 -7.33 18.93 29.29
CA LEU A 171 -6.51 19.70 30.25
C LEU A 171 -5.27 18.92 30.73
N LEU A 172 -4.94 17.79 30.11
CA LEU A 172 -3.86 16.93 30.57
C LEU A 172 -2.47 17.57 30.40
N ASP A 173 -2.25 18.26 29.29
CA ASP A 173 -0.96 18.90 28.95
C ASP A 173 -0.95 20.42 29.17
N TRP A 174 -2.11 21.01 29.46
CA TRP A 174 -2.35 22.45 29.67
C TRP A 174 -2.08 23.36 28.46
N ASN A 175 -1.93 22.80 27.26
CA ASN A 175 -1.58 23.56 26.07
C ASN A 175 -2.76 23.74 25.12
N LEU A 176 -3.80 24.43 25.59
CA LEU A 176 -5.05 24.63 24.86
C LEU A 176 -4.85 25.33 23.50
N ASP A 177 -4.96 24.57 22.42
CA ASP A 177 -5.04 25.10 21.07
C ASP A 177 -6.48 25.42 20.62
N ALA A 178 -6.65 25.97 19.42
CA ALA A 178 -7.96 26.35 18.90
C ALA A 178 -8.91 25.15 18.72
N PHE A 179 -8.37 23.97 18.46
CA PHE A 179 -9.12 22.73 18.26
C PHE A 179 -9.59 22.17 19.60
N GLU A 180 -8.71 22.13 20.61
CA GLU A 180 -9.04 21.72 21.97
C GLU A 180 -10.06 22.65 22.63
N VAL A 181 -10.02 23.96 22.32
CA VAL A 181 -11.06 24.91 22.75
C VAL A 181 -12.42 24.58 22.12
N ALA A 182 -12.46 24.08 20.88
CA ALA A 182 -13.69 23.59 20.26
C ALA A 182 -14.21 22.34 20.97
N PHE A 183 -13.33 21.35 21.24
CA PHE A 183 -13.70 20.16 22.04
C PHE A 183 -14.20 20.52 23.44
N LEU A 184 -13.60 21.51 24.08
CA LEU A 184 -14.01 21.98 25.40
C LEU A 184 -15.41 22.59 25.38
N LYS A 185 -15.74 23.39 24.34
CA LYS A 185 -17.10 23.91 24.15
C LYS A 185 -18.10 22.78 23.90
N SER A 186 -17.73 21.81 23.07
CA SER A 186 -18.56 20.63 22.80
C SER A 186 -18.82 19.82 24.07
N ALA A 187 -17.77 19.49 24.84
CA ALA A 187 -17.89 18.77 26.11
C ALA A 187 -18.80 19.49 27.12
N LEU A 188 -18.69 20.81 27.24
CA LEU A 188 -19.56 21.61 28.10
C LEU A 188 -20.99 21.75 27.57
N GLY A 189 -21.19 21.63 26.26
CA GLY A 189 -22.50 21.68 25.60
C GLY A 189 -23.35 20.43 25.86
N ILE A 190 -22.73 19.31 26.22
CA ILE A 190 -23.41 18.05 26.58
C ILE A 190 -24.19 18.19 27.89
N ILE A 191 -23.77 19.10 28.78
CA ILE A 191 -24.36 19.25 30.11
C ILE A 191 -25.62 20.09 30.06
N SER A 192 -26.75 19.51 30.42
CA SER A 192 -28.04 20.21 30.49
C SER A 192 -28.18 21.11 31.73
N ASN A 193 -27.50 20.76 32.84
CA ASN A 193 -27.55 21.50 34.10
C ASN A 193 -26.51 22.63 34.17
N LYS A 194 -26.96 23.88 34.24
CA LYS A 194 -26.08 25.08 34.36
C LYS A 194 -25.17 25.06 35.60
N LYS A 195 -25.60 24.46 36.71
CA LYS A 195 -24.78 24.37 37.94
C LYS A 195 -23.58 23.45 37.72
N ASP A 196 -23.79 22.33 37.05
CA ASP A 196 -22.73 21.36 36.78
C ASP A 196 -21.80 21.85 35.67
N GLN A 197 -22.33 22.55 34.67
CA GLN A 197 -21.54 23.28 33.69
C GLN A 197 -20.63 24.34 34.36
N ALA A 198 -21.15 25.08 35.34
CA ALA A 198 -20.37 26.06 36.10
C ALA A 198 -19.24 25.41 36.93
N LYS A 199 -19.46 24.21 37.49
CA LYS A 199 -18.42 23.44 38.17
C LYS A 199 -17.28 23.04 37.23
N LEU A 200 -17.61 22.48 36.05
CA LEU A 200 -16.58 22.13 35.06
C LEU A 200 -15.85 23.37 34.53
N MET A 201 -16.56 24.48 34.31
CA MET A 201 -15.94 25.76 33.94
C MET A 201 -14.98 26.29 35.02
N ALA A 202 -15.20 25.97 36.30
CA ALA A 202 -14.27 26.35 37.36
C ALA A 202 -12.92 25.65 37.23
N TYR A 203 -12.89 24.39 36.77
CA TYR A 203 -11.64 23.67 36.48
C TYR A 203 -10.84 24.37 35.38
N VAL A 204 -11.50 24.75 34.28
CA VAL A 204 -10.89 25.49 33.17
C VAL A 204 -10.32 26.83 33.64
N LYS A 205 -11.12 27.63 34.38
CA LYS A 205 -10.71 28.96 34.86
C LYS A 205 -9.53 28.91 35.84
N ASN A 206 -9.51 27.90 36.71
CA ASN A 206 -8.49 27.77 37.74
C ASN A 206 -7.27 26.96 37.28
N LYS A 207 -7.24 26.52 36.01
CA LYS A 207 -6.21 25.62 35.48
C LYS A 207 -6.03 24.37 36.35
N LEU A 208 -7.15 23.74 36.69
CA LEU A 208 -7.20 22.48 37.42
C LEU A 208 -7.78 21.38 36.54
N GLN A 209 -7.22 20.18 36.60
CA GLN A 209 -7.73 19.03 35.88
C GLN A 209 -8.79 18.34 36.76
N PRO A 210 -9.98 18.02 36.25
CA PRO A 210 -10.91 17.16 36.98
C PRO A 210 -10.26 15.79 37.20
N LYS A 211 -10.44 15.21 38.38
CA LYS A 211 -9.96 13.84 38.64
C LYS A 211 -10.79 12.84 37.87
N LEU A 212 -10.14 11.85 37.26
CA LEU A 212 -10.85 10.68 36.73
C LEU A 212 -11.52 9.92 37.88
N THR A 213 -12.77 9.54 37.68
CA THR A 213 -13.58 8.77 38.63
C THR A 213 -14.27 7.61 37.91
N GLU A 214 -14.76 6.64 38.68
CA GLU A 214 -15.65 5.59 38.17
C GLU A 214 -16.89 6.19 37.48
N PRO A 215 -17.38 5.55 36.40
CA PRO A 215 -18.58 6.00 35.71
C PRO A 215 -19.84 5.76 36.56
N PRO A 216 -20.86 6.61 36.42
CA PRO A 216 -22.18 6.32 36.98
C PRO A 216 -22.74 5.03 36.38
N GLY A 217 -23.36 4.19 37.21
CA GLY A 217 -23.89 2.88 36.78
C GLY A 217 -24.93 2.94 35.66
N GLY A 218 -25.14 1.80 35.00
CA GLY A 218 -26.16 1.63 33.97
C GLY A 218 -25.80 2.16 32.58
N MET A 219 -24.51 2.34 32.28
CA MET A 219 -24.04 2.67 30.94
C MET A 219 -23.64 1.38 30.18
N ALA A 220 -24.04 1.28 28.92
CA ALA A 220 -23.68 0.15 28.06
C ALA A 220 -22.19 0.18 27.68
N GLN A 221 -21.60 -0.99 27.43
CA GLN A 221 -20.18 -1.11 27.08
C GLN A 221 -19.81 -0.33 25.82
N ASP A 222 -20.70 -0.35 24.83
CA ASP A 222 -20.50 0.35 23.55
C ASP A 222 -20.43 1.88 23.75
N HIS A 223 -21.15 2.43 24.73
CA HIS A 223 -21.05 3.85 25.06
C HIS A 223 -19.69 4.19 25.67
N PHE A 224 -19.13 3.32 26.51
CA PHE A 224 -17.78 3.51 27.03
C PHE A 224 -16.74 3.47 25.91
N VAL A 225 -16.88 2.54 24.96
CA VAL A 225 -16.00 2.43 23.78
C VAL A 225 -16.08 3.70 22.93
N ALA A 226 -17.27 4.23 22.68
CA ALA A 226 -17.46 5.48 21.94
C ALA A 226 -16.83 6.71 22.63
N ILE A 227 -16.99 6.81 23.95
CA ILE A 227 -16.34 7.87 24.76
C ILE A 227 -14.82 7.71 24.70
N PHE A 228 -14.32 6.47 24.78
CA PHE A 228 -12.89 6.18 24.72
C PHE A 228 -12.26 6.57 23.38
N PHE A 229 -12.96 6.32 22.26
CA PHE A 229 -12.52 6.81 20.93
C PHE A 229 -12.39 8.33 20.89
N ASN A 230 -13.37 9.05 21.42
CA ASN A 230 -13.33 10.51 21.47
C ASN A 230 -12.14 11.01 22.31
N VAL A 231 -11.87 10.38 23.45
CA VAL A 231 -10.68 10.69 24.27
C VAL A 231 -9.40 10.43 23.50
N MET A 232 -9.28 9.29 22.81
CA MET A 232 -8.09 9.00 22.00
C MET A 232 -7.89 10.01 20.87
N LEU A 233 -8.97 10.45 20.21
CA LEU A 233 -8.89 11.48 19.16
C LEU A 233 -8.43 12.84 19.69
N ILE A 234 -8.81 13.19 20.92
CA ILE A 234 -8.31 14.40 21.61
C ILE A 234 -6.82 14.24 21.91
N LEU A 235 -6.43 13.17 22.61
CA LEU A 235 -5.05 12.97 23.07
C LEU A 235 -4.04 12.72 21.93
N SER A 236 -4.52 12.27 20.76
CA SER A 236 -3.68 12.03 19.58
C SER A 236 -3.81 13.12 18.51
N ALA A 237 -4.41 14.26 18.85
CA ALA A 237 -4.63 15.36 17.91
C ALA A 237 -3.32 15.94 17.35
N ASP A 238 -2.24 15.88 18.14
CA ASP A 238 -0.89 16.29 17.78
C ASP A 238 -0.09 15.23 17.00
N GLU A 239 -0.71 14.08 16.70
CA GLU A 239 -0.10 12.93 16.03
C GLU A 239 0.98 12.25 16.87
N THR A 240 0.91 12.36 18.21
CA THR A 240 1.74 11.57 19.13
C THR A 240 0.89 10.97 20.25
N LEU A 241 1.51 10.19 21.13
CA LEU A 241 0.86 9.69 22.34
C LEU A 241 1.90 9.55 23.47
N ALA A 242 2.01 10.59 24.28
CA ALA A 242 2.93 10.71 25.40
C ALA A 242 2.66 9.67 26.50
N ILE A 243 3.65 9.44 27.36
CA ILE A 243 3.55 8.46 28.47
C ILE A 243 2.41 8.83 29.43
N GLN A 244 2.20 10.12 29.69
CA GLN A 244 1.13 10.59 30.57
C GLN A 244 -0.25 10.31 29.97
N GLU A 245 -0.41 10.48 28.66
CA GLU A 245 -1.65 10.17 27.92
C GLU A 245 -1.93 8.67 27.90
N GLN A 246 -0.91 7.84 27.71
CA GLN A 246 -1.04 6.39 27.80
C GLN A 246 -1.45 5.94 29.22
N THR A 247 -0.91 6.60 30.24
CA THR A 247 -1.27 6.36 31.65
C THR A 247 -2.73 6.74 31.91
N PHE A 248 -3.15 7.90 31.39
CA PHE A 248 -4.53 8.37 31.46
C PHE A 248 -5.49 7.39 30.78
N LEU A 249 -5.18 6.93 29.57
CA LEU A 249 -5.99 5.95 28.83
C LEU A 249 -6.08 4.61 29.56
N LYS A 250 -4.98 4.12 30.16
CA LYS A 250 -5.01 2.87 30.94
C LYS A 250 -5.84 3.02 32.22
N GLN A 251 -5.79 4.17 32.89
CA GLN A 251 -6.62 4.43 34.05
C GLN A 251 -8.10 4.52 33.68
N LEU A 252 -8.42 5.23 32.59
CA LEU A 252 -9.79 5.31 32.08
C LEU A 252 -10.33 3.93 31.69
N SER A 253 -9.52 3.09 31.03
CA SER A 253 -9.94 1.74 30.64
C SER A 253 -10.26 0.85 31.84
N GLN A 254 -9.54 1.03 32.96
CA GLN A 254 -9.82 0.32 34.20
C GLN A 254 -11.16 0.76 34.81
N PHE A 255 -11.45 2.06 34.80
CA PHE A 255 -12.76 2.58 35.26
C PHE A 255 -13.92 2.16 34.36
N CYS A 256 -13.68 1.96 33.06
CA CYS A 256 -14.68 1.42 32.12
C CYS A 256 -14.71 -0.12 32.09
N GLU A 257 -13.97 -0.80 32.97
CA GLU A 257 -13.90 -2.27 33.06
C GLU A 257 -13.55 -2.96 31.72
N PHE A 258 -12.66 -2.35 30.92
CA PHE A 258 -12.22 -2.96 29.66
C PHE A 258 -11.31 -4.16 29.93
N SER A 259 -11.51 -5.23 29.16
CA SER A 259 -10.55 -6.33 29.12
C SER A 259 -9.22 -5.84 28.56
N ASP A 260 -8.11 -6.47 28.97
CA ASP A 260 -6.79 -6.12 28.42
C ASP A 260 -6.73 -6.28 26.89
N GLN A 261 -7.46 -7.26 26.34
CA GLN A 261 -7.58 -7.46 24.90
C GLN A 261 -8.25 -6.25 24.23
N LEU A 262 -9.43 -5.84 24.70
CA LEU A 262 -10.15 -4.69 24.13
C LEU A 262 -9.31 -3.40 24.24
N PHE A 263 -8.65 -3.19 25.37
CA PHE A 263 -7.75 -2.05 25.56
C PHE A 263 -6.60 -2.07 24.53
N ASN A 264 -5.94 -3.21 24.35
CA ASN A 264 -4.83 -3.34 23.40
C ASN A 264 -5.29 -3.10 21.96
N ASP A 265 -6.48 -3.59 21.60
CA ASP A 265 -7.06 -3.40 20.26
C ASP A 265 -7.40 -1.91 20.01
N LEU A 266 -7.98 -1.21 21.00
CA LEU A 266 -8.26 0.23 20.93
C LEU A 266 -6.97 1.07 20.81
N ILE A 267 -5.94 0.74 21.58
CA ILE A 267 -4.63 1.40 21.47
C ILE A 267 -3.98 1.10 20.11
N GLY A 268 -4.12 -0.12 19.60
CA GLY A 268 -3.68 -0.52 18.27
C GLY A 268 -4.33 0.35 17.19
N TRP A 269 -5.66 0.52 17.24
CA TRP A 269 -6.40 1.41 16.34
C TRP A 269 -5.91 2.87 16.41
N CYS A 270 -5.65 3.39 17.62
CA CYS A 270 -5.16 4.76 17.80
C CYS A 270 -3.77 4.96 17.17
N ARG A 271 -2.85 4.01 17.39
CA ARG A 271 -1.50 4.03 16.81
C ARG A 271 -1.51 3.95 15.29
N MET A 272 -2.39 3.14 14.70
CA MET A 272 -2.58 3.11 13.24
C MET A 272 -2.99 4.49 12.71
N GLY A 273 -3.91 5.17 13.39
CA GLY A 273 -4.33 6.53 13.04
C GLY A 273 -3.21 7.55 13.13
N ILE A 274 -2.42 7.51 14.21
CA ILE A 274 -1.23 8.36 14.40
C ILE A 274 -0.23 8.14 13.27
N GLU A 275 0.12 6.89 12.96
CA GLU A 275 1.09 6.57 11.92
C GLU A 275 0.60 7.05 10.55
N TRP A 276 -0.66 6.77 10.23
CA TRP A 276 -1.28 7.20 8.98
C TRP A 276 -1.29 8.72 8.84
N LYS A 277 -1.72 9.46 9.87
CA LYS A 277 -1.68 10.93 9.88
C LYS A 277 -0.25 11.44 9.74
N GLY A 278 0.71 10.84 10.42
CA GLY A 278 2.13 11.24 10.35
C GLY A 278 2.75 11.12 8.94
N ARG A 279 2.28 10.18 8.11
CA ARG A 279 2.72 10.04 6.71
C ARG A 279 2.36 11.24 5.83
N LYS A 280 1.36 12.05 6.22
CA LYS A 280 0.92 13.23 5.46
C LYS A 280 2.04 14.25 5.25
N GLN A 281 2.93 14.40 6.23
CA GLN A 281 4.06 15.34 6.12
C GLN A 281 5.00 14.99 4.96
N GLY A 282 5.21 13.68 4.74
CA GLY A 282 6.00 13.19 3.62
C GLY A 282 5.32 13.40 2.26
N LEU A 283 3.99 13.52 2.21
CA LEU A 283 3.24 13.87 1.01
C LEU A 283 3.35 15.38 0.73
N ILE A 284 3.09 16.21 1.75
CA ILE A 284 3.22 17.67 1.67
C ILE A 284 4.62 18.08 1.19
N ALA A 285 5.67 17.51 1.79
CA ALA A 285 7.05 17.84 1.46
C ALA A 285 7.46 17.43 0.04
N ARG A 286 6.83 16.40 -0.52
CA ARG A 286 7.16 15.81 -1.84
C ARG A 286 6.03 16.01 -2.85
N VAL A 287 5.39 17.18 -2.80
CA VAL A 287 4.38 17.57 -3.78
C VAL A 287 4.98 17.69 -5.19
N GLU A 288 4.32 17.03 -6.14
CA GLU A 288 4.68 17.03 -7.56
C GLU A 288 3.55 17.69 -8.37
N MET A 289 3.91 18.67 -9.19
CA MET A 289 3.00 19.42 -10.05
C MET A 289 3.19 19.01 -11.50
N VAL A 290 2.18 19.21 -12.35
CA VAL A 290 2.32 19.09 -13.81
C VAL A 290 3.31 20.16 -14.30
N SER A 291 4.31 19.79 -15.10
CA SER A 291 5.30 20.74 -15.60
C SER A 291 4.68 21.73 -16.59
N GLU A 292 5.05 23.02 -16.52
CA GLU A 292 4.48 24.09 -17.39
C GLU A 292 4.89 23.98 -18.87
N ARG A 293 5.70 22.98 -19.26
CA ARG A 293 6.01 22.72 -20.67
C ARG A 293 5.02 21.71 -21.26
N GLY A 294 3.89 22.22 -21.74
CA GLY A 294 3.03 21.49 -22.67
C GLY A 294 1.54 21.57 -22.40
N ALA A 295 0.94 22.76 -22.53
CA ALA A 295 -0.47 22.86 -22.90
C ALA A 295 -0.64 22.36 -24.34
N GLY A 296 -0.79 21.06 -24.50
CA GLY A 296 -0.97 20.40 -25.79
C GLY A 296 -1.16 18.92 -25.57
N THR A 297 -2.42 18.47 -25.52
CA THR A 297 -2.84 17.05 -25.50
C THR A 297 -1.87 16.14 -24.78
N THR A 298 -1.96 16.05 -23.45
CA THR A 298 -1.18 15.10 -22.66
C THR A 298 -1.56 13.67 -23.06
N LYS A 299 -0.85 13.12 -24.05
CA LYS A 299 -0.55 11.69 -24.07
C LYS A 299 0.12 11.39 -22.73
N GLU A 300 -0.48 10.46 -21.99
CA GLU A 300 0.05 9.92 -20.73
C GLU A 300 1.57 9.63 -20.87
N GLU A 301 2.43 10.47 -20.30
CA GLU A 301 3.84 10.12 -20.06
C GLU A 301 3.85 9.34 -18.71
N ASP A 302 3.89 8.01 -18.68
CA ASP A 302 4.98 7.08 -18.99
C ASP A 302 5.94 6.73 -17.81
N GLU A 303 5.37 6.47 -16.63
CA GLU A 303 6.08 5.75 -15.54
C GLU A 303 5.44 4.38 -15.25
N ALA A 304 6.25 3.39 -14.86
CA ALA A 304 5.78 2.06 -14.48
C ALA A 304 4.96 2.15 -13.18
N GLN A 305 3.68 1.78 -13.25
CA GLN A 305 2.75 1.88 -12.13
C GLN A 305 2.69 0.53 -11.39
N MET A 306 3.04 0.50 -10.10
CA MET A 306 2.75 -0.67 -9.25
C MET A 306 1.35 -0.48 -8.66
N THR A 307 0.44 -1.42 -8.91
CA THR A 307 -0.94 -1.40 -8.43
C THR A 307 -1.19 -2.61 -7.53
N ASP A 308 -1.82 -2.42 -6.38
CA ASP A 308 -2.11 -3.51 -5.46
C ASP A 308 -3.39 -4.23 -5.85
N ARG A 309 -3.38 -5.55 -5.66
CA ARG A 309 -4.55 -6.41 -5.84
C ARG A 309 -4.56 -7.46 -4.73
N TYR A 310 -5.76 -7.75 -4.25
CA TYR A 310 -5.98 -8.88 -3.36
C TYR A 310 -6.38 -10.11 -4.18
N LEU A 311 -5.75 -11.24 -3.87
CA LEU A 311 -6.00 -12.52 -4.52
C LEU A 311 -6.47 -13.56 -3.49
N ARG A 312 -7.22 -14.53 -3.98
CA ARG A 312 -7.65 -15.70 -3.22
C ARG A 312 -6.58 -16.79 -3.26
N CYS A 313 -6.12 -17.24 -2.09
CA CYS A 313 -5.21 -18.37 -1.94
C CYS A 313 -5.91 -19.69 -2.32
N LEU A 314 -5.36 -20.44 -3.27
CA LEU A 314 -5.94 -21.73 -3.69
C LEU A 314 -5.69 -22.87 -2.69
N VAL A 315 -4.81 -22.68 -1.71
CA VAL A 315 -4.58 -23.68 -0.65
C VAL A 315 -5.65 -23.58 0.45
N CYS A 316 -5.89 -22.38 0.99
CA CYS A 316 -6.78 -22.20 2.14
C CYS A 316 -8.03 -21.34 1.89
N GLY A 317 -8.18 -20.79 0.69
CA GLY A 317 -9.33 -19.96 0.30
C GLY A 317 -9.33 -18.52 0.84
N CYS A 318 -8.28 -18.07 1.54
CA CYS A 318 -8.15 -16.70 2.06
C CYS A 318 -8.11 -15.68 0.92
N GLY A 319 -8.93 -14.64 0.99
CA GLY A 319 -9.08 -13.60 -0.05
C GLY A 319 -8.13 -12.40 0.07
N GLU A 320 -7.20 -12.43 1.02
CA GLU A 320 -6.39 -11.27 1.44
C GLU A 320 -4.92 -11.41 1.03
N VAL A 321 -4.62 -12.20 0.00
CA VAL A 321 -3.23 -12.33 -0.48
C VAL A 321 -2.85 -11.06 -1.22
N HIS A 322 -1.92 -10.30 -0.65
CA HIS A 322 -1.41 -9.08 -1.27
C HIS A 322 -0.55 -9.40 -2.49
N HIS A 323 -0.84 -8.75 -3.62
CA HIS A 323 -0.09 -8.89 -4.85
C HIS A 323 0.17 -7.53 -5.50
N PHE A 324 1.45 -7.18 -5.57
CA PHE A 324 1.95 -5.99 -6.26
C PHE A 324 1.99 -6.24 -7.77
N HIS A 325 1.12 -5.60 -8.53
CA HIS A 325 1.10 -5.69 -9.98
C HIS A 325 1.87 -4.54 -10.62
N LEU A 326 3.00 -4.84 -11.26
CA LEU A 326 3.73 -3.85 -12.05
C LEU A 326 3.10 -3.71 -13.46
N LYS A 327 2.49 -2.56 -13.77
CA LYS A 327 2.09 -2.16 -15.12
C LYS A 327 3.27 -1.58 -15.87
N LEU A 328 3.78 -2.36 -16.83
CA LEU A 328 4.90 -2.01 -17.69
C LEU A 328 4.39 -1.35 -18.98
N LYS A 329 3.97 -0.08 -18.92
CA LYS A 329 3.52 0.63 -20.14
C LYS A 329 4.69 0.96 -21.07
N ASN A 330 5.85 1.42 -20.54
CA ASN A 330 7.05 1.75 -21.34
C ASN A 330 8.40 1.15 -20.87
N ARG A 331 8.43 0.42 -19.75
CA ARG A 331 9.63 -0.31 -19.32
C ARG A 331 9.64 -1.70 -19.97
N LYS A 332 10.52 -1.93 -20.95
CA LYS A 332 10.79 -3.30 -21.41
C LYS A 332 11.59 -4.01 -20.31
N PRO A 333 11.10 -5.12 -19.73
CA PRO A 333 11.91 -5.91 -18.82
C PRO A 333 13.20 -6.31 -19.57
N MET A 334 14.35 -6.02 -18.96
CA MET A 334 15.60 -6.56 -19.45
C MET A 334 15.89 -7.77 -18.59
N ALA A 335 15.62 -8.94 -19.15
CA ALA A 335 16.02 -10.17 -18.49
C ALA A 335 17.56 -10.19 -18.36
N ASN A 336 18.04 -10.69 -17.23
CA ASN A 336 19.45 -11.03 -17.06
C ASN A 336 19.85 -12.14 -18.06
N ILE A 337 21.14 -12.50 -18.11
CA ILE A 337 21.60 -13.51 -19.07
C ILE A 337 20.96 -14.90 -18.87
N PHE A 338 20.37 -15.16 -17.71
CA PHE A 338 19.69 -16.42 -17.35
C PHE A 338 18.16 -16.36 -17.54
N GLY A 339 17.62 -15.22 -17.98
CA GLY A 339 16.18 -15.07 -18.24
C GLY A 339 15.35 -14.63 -17.04
N ALA A 340 15.95 -14.25 -15.91
CA ALA A 340 15.22 -13.63 -14.81
C ALA A 340 14.99 -12.14 -15.11
N ASP A 341 13.75 -11.67 -14.99
CA ASP A 341 13.42 -10.27 -15.25
C ASP A 341 14.16 -9.33 -14.30
N ALA A 342 14.83 -8.32 -14.87
CA ALA A 342 15.32 -7.16 -14.15
C ALA A 342 14.82 -5.87 -14.82
N TYR A 343 14.77 -4.80 -14.03
CA TYR A 343 14.32 -3.49 -14.48
C TYR A 343 15.48 -2.51 -14.30
N PRO A 344 16.22 -2.20 -15.38
CA PRO A 344 17.40 -1.35 -15.29
C PRO A 344 17.01 0.05 -14.83
N LYS A 345 17.99 0.73 -14.20
CA LYS A 345 17.88 2.12 -13.78
C LYS A 345 17.65 3.02 -15.00
N ILE A 346 16.62 3.85 -14.97
CA ILE A 346 16.41 4.92 -15.94
C ILE A 346 17.24 6.15 -15.51
N GLU A 347 17.79 6.88 -16.46
CA GLU A 347 18.52 8.11 -16.21
C GLU A 347 17.61 9.13 -15.50
N GLY A 348 18.02 9.59 -14.31
CA GLY A 348 17.21 10.45 -13.43
C GLY A 348 16.54 9.76 -12.24
N GLU A 349 16.43 8.42 -12.22
CA GLU A 349 15.93 7.70 -11.03
C GLU A 349 17.04 7.52 -9.98
N PRO A 350 16.72 7.53 -8.67
CA PRO A 350 17.71 7.35 -7.62
C PRO A 350 18.28 5.91 -7.61
N ALA A 351 17.46 4.90 -7.91
CA ALA A 351 17.84 3.49 -7.88
C ALA A 351 17.06 2.65 -8.92
N PRO A 352 17.62 1.53 -9.42
CA PRO A 352 16.87 0.56 -10.23
C PRO A 352 15.70 -0.06 -9.44
N LEU A 353 14.61 -0.38 -10.12
CA LEU A 353 13.46 -1.07 -9.53
C LEU A 353 13.72 -2.59 -9.50
N ASP A 354 14.03 -3.15 -8.34
CA ASP A 354 14.12 -4.61 -8.21
C ASP A 354 12.73 -5.21 -7.95
N TYR A 355 12.00 -5.55 -9.01
CA TYR A 355 10.68 -6.17 -8.89
C TYR A 355 10.73 -7.57 -8.26
N ASN A 356 11.88 -8.25 -8.22
CA ASN A 356 11.99 -9.54 -7.53
C ASN A 356 11.67 -9.39 -6.03
N ARG A 357 11.88 -8.21 -5.45
CA ARG A 357 11.43 -7.89 -4.08
C ARG A 357 9.92 -7.94 -3.87
N PHE A 358 9.13 -7.91 -4.95
CA PHE A 358 7.66 -7.86 -4.92
C PHE A 358 6.98 -9.07 -5.55
N LYS A 359 7.74 -9.98 -6.19
CA LYS A 359 7.21 -11.19 -6.82
C LYS A 359 6.60 -12.19 -5.84
N PRO A 360 7.19 -12.48 -4.67
CA PRO A 360 6.62 -13.45 -3.73
C PRO A 360 5.28 -12.95 -3.17
N MET A 361 4.23 -13.75 -3.36
CA MET A 361 2.92 -13.53 -2.76
C MET A 361 2.78 -14.47 -1.55
N VAL A 362 2.42 -13.91 -0.39
CA VAL A 362 2.28 -14.64 0.87
C VAL A 362 0.82 -14.62 1.32
N CYS A 363 0.26 -15.79 1.61
CA CYS A 363 -1.06 -15.89 2.22
C CYS A 363 -0.98 -15.60 3.72
N PRO A 364 -1.68 -14.57 4.24
CA PRO A 364 -1.61 -14.20 5.66
C PRO A 364 -2.20 -15.27 6.59
N LYS A 365 -3.09 -16.12 6.07
CA LYS A 365 -3.75 -17.17 6.85
C LYS A 365 -2.90 -18.43 6.99
N CYS A 366 -2.50 -19.05 5.88
CA CYS A 366 -1.81 -20.35 5.89
C CYS A 366 -0.30 -20.26 5.62
N LEU A 367 0.23 -19.06 5.37
CA LEU A 367 1.62 -18.78 5.04
C LEU A 367 2.13 -19.58 3.83
N PHE A 368 1.22 -19.93 2.92
CA PHE A 368 1.59 -20.42 1.59
C PHE A 368 2.24 -19.27 0.81
N VAL A 369 3.39 -19.55 0.20
CA VAL A 369 4.14 -18.57 -0.58
C VAL A 369 4.35 -19.08 -1.99
N SER A 370 4.17 -18.22 -2.99
CA SER A 370 4.48 -18.52 -4.38
C SER A 370 4.82 -17.25 -5.14
N ILE A 371 5.75 -17.35 -6.10
CA ILE A 371 6.05 -16.27 -7.06
C ILE A 371 5.17 -16.33 -8.32
N SER A 372 4.42 -17.43 -8.47
CA SER A 372 3.55 -17.72 -9.60
C SER A 372 2.11 -17.33 -9.27
N LYS A 373 1.53 -16.42 -10.08
CA LYS A 373 0.17 -15.91 -9.85
C LYS A 373 -0.89 -16.99 -9.97
N LYS A 374 -0.65 -18.04 -10.77
CA LYS A 374 -1.63 -19.09 -11.02
C LYS A 374 -2.01 -19.91 -9.77
N HIS A 375 -1.17 -19.87 -8.73
CA HIS A 375 -1.43 -20.47 -7.42
C HIS A 375 -2.40 -19.62 -6.56
N PHE A 376 -2.81 -18.48 -7.09
CA PHE A 376 -3.77 -17.56 -6.50
C PHE A 376 -4.83 -17.21 -7.55
N GLN A 377 -6.01 -16.81 -7.10
CA GLN A 377 -7.14 -16.55 -8.00
C GLN A 377 -7.71 -15.15 -7.74
N ALA A 378 -7.87 -14.35 -8.79
CA ALA A 378 -8.63 -13.10 -8.67
C ALA A 378 -10.11 -13.41 -8.47
N SER A 379 -10.80 -12.62 -7.64
CA SER A 379 -12.23 -12.76 -7.41
C SER A 379 -13.01 -12.75 -8.73
N GLY A 380 -13.86 -13.76 -8.95
CA GLY A 380 -14.73 -13.86 -10.13
C GLY A 380 -14.12 -14.47 -11.40
N VAL A 381 -12.84 -14.86 -11.41
CA VAL A 381 -12.17 -15.43 -12.62
C VAL A 381 -11.79 -16.89 -12.39
N LYS A 382 -12.28 -17.83 -13.20
CA LYS A 382 -11.77 -19.22 -13.20
C LYS A 382 -10.37 -19.24 -13.82
N GLY A 383 -9.37 -19.70 -13.07
CA GLY A 383 -7.99 -19.82 -13.54
C GLY A 383 -7.73 -21.11 -14.32
N GLU A 384 -6.64 -21.16 -15.08
CA GLU A 384 -6.16 -22.32 -15.84
C GLU A 384 -5.40 -23.37 -14.98
N PHE A 385 -5.21 -23.10 -13.69
CA PHE A 385 -4.51 -24.02 -12.79
C PHE A 385 -5.49 -25.02 -12.18
N ASP A 386 -5.21 -26.31 -12.38
CA ASP A 386 -6.06 -27.44 -11.94
C ASP A 386 -6.12 -27.63 -10.41
N GLY A 387 -5.39 -26.80 -9.66
CA GLY A 387 -5.37 -26.81 -8.20
C GLY A 387 -4.24 -27.64 -7.61
N PHE A 388 -4.11 -27.55 -6.29
CA PHE A 388 -3.16 -28.38 -5.54
C PHE A 388 -3.80 -29.71 -5.16
N SER A 389 -2.97 -30.75 -4.98
CA SER A 389 -3.48 -32.04 -4.52
C SER A 389 -4.09 -31.92 -3.12
N PRO A 390 -5.16 -32.68 -2.81
CA PRO A 390 -5.75 -32.69 -1.48
C PRO A 390 -4.74 -33.05 -0.37
N GLU A 391 -3.81 -33.96 -0.67
CA GLU A 391 -2.76 -34.37 0.26
C GLU A 391 -1.87 -33.18 0.63
N PHE A 392 -1.41 -32.43 -0.37
CA PHE A 392 -0.62 -31.21 -0.15
C PHE A 392 -1.41 -30.17 0.64
N ILE A 393 -2.67 -29.91 0.26
CA ILE A 393 -3.50 -28.89 0.94
C ILE A 393 -3.65 -29.22 2.43
N ASN A 394 -3.94 -30.49 2.75
CA ASN A 394 -4.14 -30.94 4.11
C ASN A 394 -2.84 -30.88 4.93
N ASP A 395 -1.74 -31.39 4.37
CA ASP A 395 -0.43 -31.37 5.02
C ASP A 395 0.12 -29.95 5.18
N TRP A 396 -0.12 -29.07 4.20
CA TRP A 396 0.23 -27.67 4.33
C TRP A 396 -0.57 -27.04 5.47
N LYS A 397 -1.90 -27.18 5.50
CA LYS A 397 -2.75 -26.58 6.53
C LYS A 397 -2.41 -27.07 7.94
N SER A 398 -2.15 -28.37 8.13
CA SER A 398 -1.84 -28.96 9.44
C SER A 398 -0.53 -28.44 10.03
N ASN A 399 0.41 -28.00 9.20
CA ASN A 399 1.70 -27.45 9.63
C ASN A 399 1.74 -25.90 9.70
N SER A 400 0.58 -25.23 9.72
CA SER A 400 0.52 -23.76 9.70
C SER A 400 1.12 -23.08 10.93
N ASP A 401 0.99 -23.66 12.12
CA ASP A 401 1.55 -23.09 13.35
C ASP A 401 3.09 -23.08 13.34
N LYS A 402 3.72 -24.17 12.88
CA LYS A 402 5.18 -24.24 12.72
C LYS A 402 5.70 -23.16 11.77
N ARG A 403 4.99 -22.91 10.66
CA ARG A 403 5.36 -21.83 9.74
C ARG A 403 5.16 -20.46 10.36
N ARG A 404 4.11 -20.30 11.18
CA ARG A 404 3.86 -19.05 11.92
C ARG A 404 4.98 -18.76 12.91
N GLU A 405 5.52 -19.78 13.56
CA GLU A 405 6.71 -19.68 14.41
C GLU A 405 7.96 -19.28 13.61
N ILE A 406 8.21 -19.92 12.47
CA ILE A 406 9.35 -19.59 11.59
C ILE A 406 9.27 -18.15 11.08
N PHE A 407 8.09 -17.68 10.67
CA PHE A 407 7.91 -16.29 10.25
C PHE A 407 7.98 -15.31 11.43
N GLY A 408 7.52 -15.71 12.63
CA GLY A 408 7.58 -14.90 13.84
C GLY A 408 7.07 -13.47 13.61
N ARG A 409 7.88 -12.47 13.97
CA ARG A 409 7.55 -11.05 13.77
C ARG A 409 7.56 -10.61 12.30
N MET A 410 8.16 -11.40 11.40
CA MET A 410 8.19 -11.05 9.98
C MET A 410 6.83 -11.19 9.29
N ILE A 411 5.80 -11.75 9.96
CA ILE A 411 4.42 -11.73 9.47
C ILE A 411 3.92 -10.30 9.23
N GLU A 412 4.38 -9.34 10.04
CA GLU A 412 4.05 -7.91 9.90
C GLU A 412 4.58 -7.30 8.58
N GLN A 413 5.50 -7.98 7.88
CA GLN A 413 6.06 -7.54 6.60
C GLN A 413 5.21 -8.00 5.40
N ILE A 414 4.17 -8.80 5.61
CA ILE A 414 3.28 -9.24 4.53
C ILE A 414 2.58 -8.03 3.92
N GLY A 415 2.75 -7.82 2.61
CA GLY A 415 2.15 -6.70 1.89
C GLY A 415 2.86 -5.35 2.08
N HIS A 416 4.03 -5.31 2.72
CA HIS A 416 4.78 -4.07 2.92
C HIS A 416 5.44 -3.60 1.60
N GLU A 417 5.44 -2.29 1.32
CA GLU A 417 6.03 -1.70 0.08
C GLU A 417 7.57 -1.74 0.04
N LYS A 418 8.21 -1.98 1.18
CA LYS A 418 9.68 -2.07 1.30
C LYS A 418 10.03 -3.18 2.28
N PRO A 419 9.81 -4.45 1.90
CA PRO A 419 10.09 -5.57 2.77
C PRO A 419 11.58 -5.63 3.09
N LYS A 420 11.90 -5.98 4.34
CA LYS A 420 13.27 -6.24 4.79
C LYS A 420 13.87 -7.44 4.05
N ASP A 421 15.19 -7.44 3.85
CA ASP A 421 15.88 -8.50 3.12
C ASP A 421 15.74 -9.87 3.79
N GLU A 422 15.74 -9.93 5.13
CA GLU A 422 15.51 -11.16 5.90
C GLU A 422 14.14 -11.80 5.61
N TYR A 423 13.10 -10.97 5.45
CA TYR A 423 11.78 -11.44 5.08
C TYR A 423 11.76 -11.93 3.63
N LEU A 424 12.43 -11.22 2.71
CA LEU A 424 12.53 -11.66 1.32
C LEU A 424 13.23 -13.02 1.20
N ASP A 425 14.33 -13.21 1.91
CA ASP A 425 15.01 -14.50 2.01
C ASP A 425 14.08 -15.60 2.48
N LEU A 426 13.38 -15.37 3.59
CA LEU A 426 12.47 -16.36 4.16
C LEU A 426 11.34 -16.69 3.20
N THR A 427 10.76 -15.68 2.54
CA THR A 427 9.63 -15.88 1.62
C THR A 427 10.04 -16.64 0.36
N TYR A 428 11.20 -16.36 -0.23
CA TYR A 428 11.72 -17.11 -1.36
C TYR A 428 12.03 -18.57 -0.99
N ARG A 429 12.68 -18.81 0.15
CA ARG A 429 12.94 -20.17 0.66
C ARG A 429 11.63 -20.92 0.92
N THR A 430 10.65 -20.25 1.50
CA THR A 430 9.31 -20.82 1.75
C THR A 430 8.59 -21.13 0.44
N ALA A 431 8.71 -20.26 -0.58
CA ALA A 431 8.13 -20.49 -1.90
C ALA A 431 8.74 -21.73 -2.59
N ILE A 432 10.07 -21.87 -2.54
CA ILE A 432 10.80 -23.02 -3.09
C ILE A 432 10.36 -24.30 -2.36
N ALA A 433 10.35 -24.29 -1.02
CA ALA A 433 9.89 -25.44 -0.23
C ALA A 433 8.42 -25.81 -0.51
N ALA A 434 7.55 -24.80 -0.69
CA ALA A 434 6.16 -25.01 -1.04
C ALA A 434 6.00 -25.69 -2.39
N LEU A 435 6.76 -25.26 -3.41
CA LEU A 435 6.76 -25.88 -4.73
C LEU A 435 7.31 -27.31 -4.70
N GLU A 436 8.38 -27.55 -3.95
CA GLU A 436 8.97 -28.89 -3.78
C GLU A 436 7.99 -29.86 -3.13
N GLN A 437 7.26 -29.42 -2.12
CA GLN A 437 6.25 -30.23 -1.42
C GLN A 437 4.96 -30.41 -2.25
N ALA A 438 4.56 -29.40 -3.03
CA ALA A 438 3.38 -29.46 -3.90
C ALA A 438 3.58 -30.31 -5.16
N ARG A 439 4.84 -30.60 -5.52
CA ARG A 439 5.24 -31.29 -6.74
C ARG A 439 4.55 -32.66 -6.88
N PRO A 440 3.75 -32.89 -7.93
CA PRO A 440 3.10 -34.18 -8.15
C PRO A 440 4.09 -35.25 -8.62
N LYS A 441 3.73 -36.52 -8.43
CA LYS A 441 4.51 -37.68 -8.91
C LYS A 441 4.43 -37.88 -10.43
N VAL A 442 3.41 -37.32 -11.09
CA VAL A 442 3.13 -37.44 -12.54
C VAL A 442 2.88 -36.04 -13.10
N GLY A 443 3.40 -35.73 -14.29
CA GLY A 443 3.27 -34.37 -14.88
C GLY A 443 4.21 -33.34 -14.24
N GLN A 444 5.36 -33.81 -13.77
CA GLN A 444 6.32 -33.06 -12.96
C GLN A 444 7.04 -31.93 -13.72
N ASP A 445 7.22 -32.07 -15.04
CA ASP A 445 8.08 -31.17 -15.83
C ASP A 445 7.69 -29.69 -15.73
N ALA A 446 6.39 -29.38 -15.69
CA ALA A 446 5.91 -28.01 -15.57
C ALA A 446 6.19 -27.42 -14.17
N TRP A 447 6.08 -28.24 -13.12
CA TRP A 447 6.43 -27.87 -11.75
C TRP A 447 7.93 -27.67 -11.57
N ASP A 448 8.74 -28.50 -12.21
CA ASP A 448 10.20 -28.37 -12.21
C ASP A 448 10.64 -27.08 -12.84
N TRP A 449 10.00 -26.70 -13.95
CA TRP A 449 10.30 -25.44 -14.59
C TRP A 449 9.89 -24.23 -13.72
N GLU A 450 8.78 -24.31 -12.99
CA GLU A 450 8.44 -23.28 -12.01
C GLU A 450 9.45 -23.19 -10.86
N LEU A 451 9.94 -24.34 -10.40
CA LEU A 451 10.98 -24.41 -9.38
C LEU A 451 12.30 -23.80 -9.89
N VAL A 452 12.66 -24.05 -11.16
CA VAL A 452 13.77 -23.37 -11.85
C VAL A 452 13.55 -21.85 -11.81
N GLN A 453 12.37 -21.36 -12.21
CA GLN A 453 12.07 -19.93 -12.22
C GLN A 453 12.12 -19.28 -10.82
N ALA A 454 11.66 -19.99 -9.79
CA ALA A 454 11.74 -19.54 -8.41
C ALA A 454 13.18 -19.40 -7.93
N ARG A 455 14.02 -20.41 -8.21
CA ARG A 455 15.44 -20.40 -7.86
C ARG A 455 16.22 -19.33 -8.63
N LEU A 456 15.95 -19.14 -9.92
CA LEU A 456 16.56 -18.06 -10.72
C LEU A 456 16.19 -16.67 -10.18
N SER A 457 14.92 -16.46 -9.79
CA SER A 457 14.47 -15.20 -9.21
C SER A 457 15.11 -14.95 -7.83
N PHE A 458 15.31 -16.00 -7.04
CA PHE A 458 15.98 -15.89 -5.75
C PHE A 458 17.48 -15.62 -5.90
N ALA A 459 18.14 -16.28 -6.85
CA ALA A 459 19.55 -16.04 -7.17
C ALA A 459 19.79 -14.57 -7.61
N GLU A 460 18.90 -14.01 -8.43
CA GLU A 460 18.96 -12.60 -8.83
C GLU A 460 18.84 -11.66 -7.62
N LEU A 461 17.90 -11.92 -6.71
CA LEU A 461 17.73 -11.13 -5.48
C LEU A 461 18.98 -11.21 -4.58
N LEU A 462 19.54 -12.41 -4.40
CA LEU A 462 20.75 -12.60 -3.59
C LEU A 462 21.95 -11.89 -4.22
N MET A 463 22.08 -11.95 -5.55
CA MET A 463 23.13 -11.27 -6.28
C MET A 463 22.99 -9.73 -6.16
N SER A 464 21.77 -9.20 -6.26
CA SER A 464 21.51 -7.75 -6.09
C SER A 464 21.79 -7.27 -4.66
N ALA A 465 21.62 -8.14 -3.67
CA ALA A 465 21.99 -7.90 -2.27
C ALA A 465 23.49 -8.13 -1.95
N GLY A 466 24.33 -8.43 -2.94
CA GLY A 466 25.78 -8.66 -2.76
C GLY A 466 26.15 -10.04 -2.19
N ARG A 467 25.22 -10.99 -2.16
CA ARG A 467 25.40 -12.34 -1.59
C ARG A 467 25.68 -13.37 -2.69
N GLY A 468 26.74 -13.13 -3.47
CA GLY A 468 27.07 -13.90 -4.68
C GLY A 468 27.25 -15.40 -4.47
N GLU A 469 27.85 -15.84 -3.36
CA GLU A 469 28.03 -17.28 -3.08
C GLU A 469 26.69 -18.01 -2.93
N GLN A 470 25.73 -17.39 -2.25
CA GLN A 470 24.40 -17.97 -2.06
C GLN A 470 23.59 -17.93 -3.36
N ALA A 471 23.76 -16.87 -4.15
CA ALA A 471 23.18 -16.78 -5.49
C ALA A 471 23.68 -17.93 -6.38
N ASP A 472 24.98 -18.23 -6.35
CA ASP A 472 25.57 -19.32 -7.14
C ASP A 472 25.06 -20.72 -6.68
N ILE A 473 24.78 -20.92 -5.38
CA ILE A 473 24.15 -22.16 -4.88
C ILE A 473 22.74 -22.34 -5.47
N GLU A 474 21.90 -21.29 -5.42
CA GLU A 474 20.54 -21.34 -5.96
C GLU A 474 20.54 -21.50 -7.48
N MET A 475 21.49 -20.85 -8.17
CA MET A 475 21.71 -21.01 -9.60
C MET A 475 22.07 -22.46 -9.94
N GLN A 476 23.03 -23.06 -9.22
CA GLN A 476 23.42 -24.45 -9.46
C GLN A 476 22.25 -25.43 -9.27
N ALA A 477 21.41 -25.22 -8.25
CA ALA A 477 20.21 -26.01 -8.04
C ALA A 477 19.19 -25.85 -9.20
N ALA A 478 19.03 -24.64 -9.74
CA ALA A 478 18.23 -24.40 -10.94
C ALA A 478 18.80 -25.10 -12.18
N ILE A 479 20.13 -25.07 -12.35
CA ILE A 479 20.84 -25.76 -13.45
C ILE A 479 20.64 -27.28 -13.38
N THR A 480 20.73 -27.89 -12.19
CA THR A 480 20.50 -29.34 -12.03
C THR A 480 19.08 -29.73 -12.43
N LEU A 481 18.07 -28.94 -12.07
CA LEU A 481 16.69 -29.17 -12.51
C LEU A 481 16.54 -29.01 -14.02
N ALA A 482 17.16 -27.99 -14.62
CA ALA A 482 17.13 -27.78 -16.06
C ALA A 482 17.84 -28.91 -16.84
N GLN A 483 18.94 -29.46 -16.32
CA GLN A 483 19.60 -30.63 -16.91
C GLN A 483 18.66 -31.84 -16.91
N ASN A 484 17.98 -32.09 -15.79
CA ASN A 484 17.01 -33.17 -15.68
C ASN A 484 15.86 -33.00 -16.68
N LEU A 485 15.31 -31.78 -16.80
CA LEU A 485 14.26 -31.47 -17.77
C LEU A 485 14.73 -31.64 -19.22
N PHE A 486 15.94 -31.19 -19.53
CA PHE A 486 16.52 -31.36 -20.86
C PHE A 486 16.65 -32.84 -21.25
N SER A 487 17.09 -33.69 -20.31
CA SER A 487 17.30 -35.11 -20.59
C SER A 487 16.03 -35.95 -20.58
N ASN A 488 15.05 -35.61 -19.75
CA ASN A 488 13.93 -36.51 -19.44
C ASN A 488 12.54 -35.98 -19.85
N SER A 489 12.40 -34.67 -20.12
CA SER A 489 11.11 -34.13 -20.52
C SER A 489 10.70 -34.63 -21.90
N ARG A 490 9.38 -34.79 -22.10
CA ARG A 490 8.80 -35.05 -23.43
C ARG A 490 8.28 -33.78 -24.10
N GLN A 491 8.31 -32.65 -23.39
CA GLN A 491 7.80 -31.38 -23.90
C GLN A 491 8.93 -30.59 -24.55
N ASN A 492 8.90 -30.50 -25.89
CA ASN A 492 9.91 -29.78 -26.66
C ASN A 492 10.12 -28.34 -26.18
N THR A 493 9.04 -27.67 -25.74
CA THR A 493 9.11 -26.32 -25.18
C THR A 493 10.00 -26.24 -23.94
N LEU A 494 9.89 -27.19 -23.00
CA LEU A 494 10.70 -27.22 -21.78
C LEU A 494 12.15 -27.64 -22.05
N ILE A 495 12.37 -28.55 -23.00
CA ILE A 495 13.72 -28.94 -23.44
C ILE A 495 14.44 -27.72 -24.04
N LEU A 496 13.78 -26.94 -24.90
CA LEU A 496 14.35 -25.72 -25.50
C LEU A 496 14.66 -24.63 -24.46
N HIS A 497 13.76 -24.43 -23.49
CA HIS A 497 13.99 -23.51 -22.38
C HIS A 497 15.19 -23.93 -21.53
N SER A 498 15.31 -25.22 -21.24
CA SER A 498 16.43 -25.80 -20.50
C SER A 498 17.74 -25.65 -21.28
N ALA A 499 17.75 -25.99 -22.57
CA ALA A 499 18.92 -25.84 -23.45
C ALA A 499 19.42 -24.39 -23.48
N LYS A 500 18.52 -23.40 -23.55
CA LYS A 500 18.89 -21.98 -23.48
C LYS A 500 19.60 -21.64 -22.19
N LEU A 501 19.04 -22.05 -21.04
CA LEU A 501 19.61 -21.78 -19.73
C LEU A 501 20.98 -22.46 -19.57
N LEU A 502 21.11 -23.70 -20.05
CA LEU A 502 22.36 -24.45 -19.99
C LEU A 502 23.43 -23.88 -20.93
N LEU A 503 23.06 -23.35 -22.09
CA LEU A 503 23.96 -22.61 -22.96
C LEU A 503 24.50 -21.35 -22.26
N THR A 504 23.62 -20.53 -21.67
CA THR A 504 24.05 -19.29 -21.02
C THR A 504 24.86 -19.55 -19.75
N TRP A 505 24.58 -20.63 -19.02
CA TRP A 505 25.44 -21.11 -17.93
C TRP A 505 26.81 -21.54 -18.41
N GLY A 506 26.89 -22.28 -19.52
CA GLY A 506 28.16 -22.65 -20.15
C GLY A 506 28.98 -21.41 -20.55
N LEU A 507 28.33 -20.39 -21.13
CA LEU A 507 28.98 -19.11 -21.47
C LEU A 507 29.50 -18.38 -20.22
N TYR A 508 28.72 -18.36 -19.15
CA TYR A 508 29.08 -17.74 -17.88
C TYR A 508 30.31 -18.39 -17.22
N LEU A 509 30.39 -19.72 -17.25
CA LEU A 509 31.49 -20.51 -16.69
C LEU A 509 32.66 -20.74 -17.65
N GLU A 510 32.57 -20.28 -18.90
CA GLU A 510 33.57 -20.53 -19.95
C GLU A 510 33.75 -22.04 -20.28
N ASN A 511 32.69 -22.85 -20.15
CA ASN A 511 32.72 -24.29 -20.46
C ASN A 511 32.42 -24.55 -21.95
N SER A 512 33.48 -24.69 -22.76
CA SER A 512 33.39 -24.91 -24.21
C SER A 512 32.57 -26.14 -24.62
N GLU A 513 32.66 -27.24 -23.88
CA GLU A 513 31.92 -28.47 -24.19
C GLU A 513 30.42 -28.21 -24.02
N GLN A 514 30.03 -27.64 -22.88
CA GLN A 514 28.64 -27.27 -22.61
C GLN A 514 28.10 -26.27 -23.63
N ILE A 515 28.87 -25.23 -23.95
CA ILE A 515 28.49 -24.21 -24.94
C ILE A 515 28.19 -24.86 -26.28
N ASN A 516 29.12 -25.67 -26.82
CA ASN A 516 28.96 -26.28 -28.14
C ASN A 516 27.77 -27.26 -28.18
N THR A 517 27.61 -28.08 -27.14
CA THR A 517 26.50 -29.06 -27.05
C THR A 517 25.14 -28.37 -27.14
N PHE A 518 24.88 -27.38 -26.29
CA PHE A 518 23.56 -26.75 -26.25
C PHE A 518 23.34 -25.75 -27.40
N TYR A 519 24.40 -25.12 -27.89
CA TYR A 519 24.33 -24.27 -29.08
C TYR A 519 23.91 -25.07 -30.31
N ASN A 520 24.61 -26.18 -30.60
CA ASN A 520 24.31 -27.02 -31.76
C ASN A 520 22.92 -27.64 -31.64
N PHE A 521 22.52 -28.10 -30.45
CA PHE A 521 21.17 -28.60 -30.20
C PHE A 521 20.09 -27.59 -30.60
N ILE A 522 20.22 -26.32 -30.16
CA ILE A 522 19.23 -25.28 -30.50
C ILE A 522 19.16 -25.05 -32.03
N LEU A 523 20.29 -25.08 -32.73
CA LEU A 523 20.33 -24.93 -34.19
C LEU A 523 19.72 -26.12 -34.93
N GLU A 524 19.99 -27.34 -34.48
CA GLU A 524 19.40 -28.56 -35.05
C GLU A 524 17.88 -28.56 -34.94
N MET A 525 17.37 -28.19 -33.76
CA MET A 525 15.93 -28.03 -33.52
C MET A 525 15.32 -26.93 -34.41
N ALA A 526 16.07 -25.85 -34.66
CA ALA A 526 15.63 -24.77 -35.56
C ALA A 526 15.63 -25.17 -37.04
N ALA A 527 16.50 -26.10 -37.44
CA ALA A 527 16.56 -26.62 -38.80
C ALA A 527 15.41 -27.58 -39.13
N LYS A 528 14.77 -28.17 -38.11
CA LYS A 528 13.66 -29.13 -38.26
C LYS A 528 12.38 -28.67 -37.56
N PRO A 529 11.86 -27.47 -37.89
CA PRO A 529 10.68 -26.94 -37.18
C PRO A 529 9.45 -27.82 -37.40
N SER A 530 9.33 -28.55 -38.51
CA SER A 530 8.20 -29.45 -38.78
C SER A 530 8.02 -30.57 -37.75
N GLU A 531 9.10 -30.98 -37.07
CA GLU A 531 9.10 -32.04 -36.04
C GLU A 531 8.65 -31.52 -34.66
N LEU A 532 8.40 -30.21 -34.55
CA LEU A 532 8.06 -29.55 -33.30
C LEU A 532 6.56 -29.28 -33.14
N GLU A 533 6.11 -29.29 -31.89
CA GLU A 533 4.82 -28.73 -31.49
C GLU A 533 4.79 -27.20 -31.72
N GLU A 534 3.60 -26.63 -31.91
CA GLU A 534 3.44 -25.22 -32.30
C GLU A 534 4.08 -24.23 -31.31
N GLY A 535 4.02 -24.54 -30.00
CA GLY A 535 4.69 -23.76 -28.96
C GLY A 535 6.22 -23.77 -29.11
N ALA A 536 6.80 -24.96 -29.32
CA ALA A 536 8.23 -25.14 -29.52
C ALA A 536 8.72 -24.53 -30.84
N LYS A 537 7.93 -24.60 -31.92
CA LYS A 537 8.22 -23.92 -33.20
C LYS A 537 8.39 -22.42 -33.01
N LYS A 538 7.42 -21.77 -32.35
CA LYS A 538 7.48 -20.32 -32.07
C LYS A 538 8.64 -19.96 -31.15
N LEU A 539 8.95 -20.84 -30.19
CA LEU A 539 10.07 -20.64 -29.28
C LEU A 539 11.41 -20.73 -30.01
N VAL A 540 11.66 -21.79 -30.77
CA VAL A 540 12.97 -22.05 -31.42
C VAL A 540 13.31 -20.98 -32.46
N THR A 541 12.34 -20.50 -33.24
CA THR A 541 12.54 -19.41 -34.22
C THR A 541 13.04 -18.13 -33.56
N ARG A 542 12.65 -17.88 -32.31
CA ARG A 542 13.13 -16.74 -31.51
C ARG A 542 14.43 -17.04 -30.78
N LEU A 543 14.65 -18.28 -30.33
CA LEU A 543 15.83 -18.67 -29.55
C LEU A 543 17.08 -18.85 -30.42
N ALA A 544 16.97 -19.42 -31.61
CA ALA A 544 18.14 -19.72 -32.43
C ALA A 544 18.96 -18.46 -32.81
N PRO A 545 18.33 -17.34 -33.25
CA PRO A 545 19.08 -16.09 -33.46
C PRO A 545 19.72 -15.54 -32.18
N GLN A 546 19.04 -15.67 -31.03
CA GLN A 546 19.58 -15.23 -29.73
C GLN A 546 20.79 -16.08 -29.31
N ALA A 547 20.71 -17.40 -29.50
CA ALA A 547 21.78 -18.34 -29.19
C ALA A 547 23.01 -18.10 -30.09
N LYS A 548 22.80 -17.87 -31.39
CA LYS A 548 23.86 -17.50 -32.33
C LYS A 548 24.57 -16.22 -31.91
N LYS A 549 23.80 -15.17 -31.62
CA LYS A 549 24.37 -13.91 -31.14
C LYS A 549 25.14 -14.07 -29.83
N ALA A 550 24.60 -14.81 -28.86
CA ALA A 550 25.28 -15.05 -27.59
C ALA A 550 26.58 -15.86 -27.75
N PHE A 551 26.63 -16.79 -28.71
CA PHE A 551 27.83 -17.57 -29.03
C PHE A 551 28.90 -16.72 -29.73
N GLU A 552 28.50 -15.84 -30.65
CA GLU A 552 29.38 -14.87 -31.31
C GLU A 552 29.95 -13.87 -30.29
N ASP A 553 29.08 -13.33 -29.43
CA ASP A 553 29.39 -12.39 -28.35
C ASP A 553 29.87 -13.08 -27.05
N ARG A 554 30.30 -14.35 -27.10
CA ARG A 554 30.57 -15.17 -25.90
C ARG A 554 31.53 -14.55 -24.88
N ASN A 555 32.41 -13.66 -25.31
CA ASN A 555 33.29 -12.93 -24.41
C ASN A 555 32.54 -12.01 -23.46
N ASP A 556 31.42 -11.42 -23.88
CA ASP A 556 30.60 -10.52 -23.05
C ASP A 556 29.87 -11.28 -21.92
N TYR A 557 29.62 -12.57 -22.10
CA TYR A 557 28.83 -13.41 -21.20
C TYR A 557 29.63 -14.02 -20.04
N LYS A 558 30.95 -13.85 -20.02
CA LYS A 558 31.84 -14.40 -19.00
C LYS A 558 31.57 -13.74 -17.64
N LYS A 559 31.58 -14.51 -16.54
CA LYS A 559 31.34 -14.01 -15.17
C LYS A 559 32.07 -12.70 -14.86
N LYS A 560 33.36 -12.60 -15.22
CA LYS A 560 34.21 -11.42 -14.98
C LYS A 560 33.81 -10.15 -15.74
N ASN A 561 33.05 -10.28 -16.82
CA ASN A 561 32.65 -9.19 -17.69
C ASN A 561 31.22 -8.69 -17.41
N LEU A 562 30.53 -9.29 -16.43
CA LEU A 562 29.17 -8.96 -16.06
C LEU A 562 29.13 -8.08 -14.80
N VAL A 563 28.03 -7.33 -14.65
CA VAL A 563 27.65 -6.68 -13.39
C VAL A 563 26.58 -7.54 -12.73
N GLY A 564 26.97 -8.38 -11.78
CA GLY A 564 26.11 -9.46 -11.27
C GLY A 564 25.81 -10.46 -12.40
N TYR A 565 24.54 -10.59 -12.78
CA TYR A 565 24.10 -11.40 -13.93
C TYR A 565 23.77 -10.58 -15.19
N HIS A 566 24.15 -9.29 -15.24
CA HIS A 566 23.78 -8.37 -16.31
C HIS A 566 24.96 -8.00 -17.20
N LEU A 567 24.68 -7.85 -18.51
CA LEU A 567 25.62 -7.24 -19.44
C LEU A 567 25.81 -5.75 -19.12
N PRO A 568 27.03 -5.19 -19.22
CA PRO A 568 27.28 -3.77 -18.98
C PRO A 568 26.46 -2.84 -19.89
N ILE A 569 25.97 -1.72 -19.34
CA ILE A 569 25.07 -0.76 -20.03
C ILE A 569 25.67 -0.21 -21.34
N THR A 570 26.99 -0.01 -21.40
CA THR A 570 27.72 0.46 -22.59
C THR A 570 27.70 -0.54 -23.76
N VAL A 571 27.64 -1.85 -23.45
CA VAL A 571 27.49 -2.91 -24.44
C VAL A 571 26.02 -3.03 -24.87
N ALA A 572 25.08 -2.82 -23.95
CA ALA A 572 23.64 -2.83 -24.24
C ALA A 572 23.17 -1.64 -25.11
N ALA A 573 23.75 -0.44 -24.91
CA ALA A 573 23.42 0.77 -25.69
C ALA A 573 23.95 0.70 -27.13
N LYS A 574 25.23 0.32 -27.33
CA LYS A 574 25.81 0.09 -28.67
C LYS A 574 25.02 -0.94 -29.49
N LYS A 575 24.44 -1.95 -28.84
CA LYS A 575 23.61 -3.00 -29.46
C LYS A 575 22.22 -2.53 -29.87
N LYS A 576 21.72 -1.41 -29.33
CA LYS A 576 20.40 -0.83 -29.66
C LYS A 576 20.48 0.05 -30.90
N ASP A 577 21.61 0.72 -31.11
CA ASP A 577 21.87 1.55 -32.28
C ASP A 577 22.18 0.70 -33.53
N SER A 578 22.90 -0.42 -33.39
CA SER A 578 23.14 -1.34 -34.51
C SER A 578 21.87 -2.07 -34.98
N ALA A 579 20.98 -2.47 -34.05
CA ALA A 579 19.69 -3.09 -34.40
C ALA A 579 18.67 -2.12 -35.01
N LYS A 580 18.79 -0.80 -34.77
CA LYS A 580 17.99 0.23 -35.46
C LYS A 580 18.51 0.53 -36.86
N ALA A 581 19.83 0.43 -37.06
CA ALA A 581 20.46 0.63 -38.36
C ALA A 581 20.15 -0.51 -39.36
N GLU A 582 19.96 -1.74 -38.89
CA GLU A 582 19.60 -2.90 -39.75
C GLU A 582 18.09 -3.05 -40.00
N ALA A 583 17.23 -2.23 -39.38
CA ALA A 583 15.77 -2.32 -39.48
C ALA A 583 15.11 -1.11 -40.19
N SER A 584 15.90 -0.23 -40.81
CA SER A 584 15.38 0.79 -41.72
C SER A 584 15.69 0.37 -43.17
N PRO A 585 14.71 0.33 -44.08
CA PRO A 585 14.93 -0.05 -45.47
C PRO A 585 15.87 0.92 -46.21
#